data_AF-A0A7X9RZI8-F1
#
_entry.id   AF-A0A7X9RZI8-F1
#
_cell.length_a   1.000
_cell.length_b   1.000
_cell.length_c   1.000
_cell.angle_alpha   90.00
_cell.angle_beta   90.00
_cell.angle_gamma   90.00
#
_symmetry.space_group_name_H-M   'P 1'
#
loop_
_entity.id
_entity.type
_entity.pdbx_description
1 polymer ?
#
loop_
_entity_poly.entity_id
_entity_poly.type
_entity_poly.pdbx_seq_one_letter_code
_entity_poly.pdbx_strand_id
1 'polypeptide(L)'
;MMKFFLVPLLLISNLLLAQDERVFSEKYKLRDWQLPIAKKEVKTILDYYLLMPDELFDCETGSQYDKNKRMELIRLKDIRNGYIDFNRNCTITLFKDRSAKRDYIAVSSNSSGRGTTCGGYNMIIELSTATGQWFYRNHLFPKGDDLIKKFYGENLEDGDMYKKLPRYGLIIQLKDEFLEGTILEMKWDGTCFKLVAQ
;
A
#
# COMPACT_ATOMS: atom_id res chain seq x y z
N MET A 1 -18.97 -53.85 -26.36
CA MET A 1 -19.42 -53.12 -25.16
C MET A 1 -18.48 -51.95 -24.90
N MET A 2 -18.82 -50.76 -25.41
CA MET A 2 -18.08 -49.51 -25.15
C MET A 2 -18.43 -48.98 -23.77
N LYS A 3 -17.43 -48.80 -22.90
CA LYS A 3 -17.59 -48.06 -21.64
C LYS A 3 -17.37 -46.58 -21.92
N PHE A 4 -18.45 -45.80 -21.86
CA PHE A 4 -18.37 -44.34 -21.77
C PHE A 4 -17.87 -43.95 -20.39
N PHE A 5 -16.70 -43.32 -20.32
CA PHE A 5 -16.27 -42.57 -19.15
C PHE A 5 -16.86 -41.16 -19.26
N LEU A 6 -17.87 -40.88 -18.43
CA LEU A 6 -18.29 -39.53 -18.09
C LEU A 6 -17.16 -38.86 -17.30
N VAL A 7 -16.49 -37.89 -17.93
CA VAL A 7 -15.64 -36.93 -17.20
C VAL A 7 -16.58 -35.89 -16.59
N PRO A 8 -16.63 -35.72 -15.26
CA PRO A 8 -17.37 -34.63 -14.68
C PRO A 8 -16.62 -33.32 -14.99
N LEU A 9 -17.29 -32.48 -15.78
CA LEU A 9 -16.90 -31.11 -16.06
C LEU A 9 -16.93 -30.34 -14.72
N LEU A 10 -15.76 -30.21 -14.06
CA LEU A 10 -15.59 -29.32 -12.92
C LEU A 10 -15.69 -27.88 -13.41
N LEU A 11 -16.92 -27.37 -13.46
CA LEU A 11 -17.22 -25.94 -13.43
C LEU A 11 -16.74 -25.41 -12.08
N ILE A 12 -15.45 -25.07 -11.98
CA ILE A 12 -14.96 -24.19 -10.93
C ILE A 12 -15.59 -22.83 -11.23
N SER A 13 -16.70 -22.57 -10.57
CA SER A 13 -17.30 -21.26 -10.45
C SER A 13 -16.27 -20.32 -9.82
N ASN A 14 -15.48 -19.64 -10.65
CA ASN A 14 -14.73 -18.46 -10.26
C ASN A 14 -15.72 -17.31 -10.03
N LEU A 15 -16.57 -17.45 -9.01
CA LEU A 15 -17.23 -16.33 -8.36
C LEU A 15 -16.24 -15.79 -7.31
N LEU A 16 -15.05 -15.40 -7.77
CA LEU A 16 -14.11 -14.66 -6.93
C LEU A 16 -14.66 -13.24 -6.81
N LEU A 17 -15.25 -12.98 -5.64
CA LEU A 17 -15.37 -11.70 -4.97
C LEU A 17 -14.82 -10.54 -5.81
N ALA A 18 -15.72 -9.78 -6.44
CA ALA A 18 -15.42 -8.43 -6.89
C ALA A 18 -15.10 -7.58 -5.65
N GLN A 19 -13.90 -7.75 -5.12
CA GLN A 19 -13.31 -6.81 -4.20
C GLN A 19 -13.17 -5.51 -4.97
N ASP A 20 -13.51 -4.41 -4.31
CA ASP A 20 -13.52 -3.06 -4.85
C ASP A 20 -12.09 -2.63 -5.25
N GLU A 21 -11.63 -3.15 -6.40
CA GLU A 21 -10.32 -2.87 -6.99
C GLU A 21 -10.37 -1.52 -7.69
N ARG A 22 -10.50 -0.44 -6.90
CA ARG A 22 -10.44 0.91 -7.45
C ARG A 22 -9.03 1.19 -7.95
N VAL A 23 -8.93 1.68 -9.18
CA VAL A 23 -7.68 2.19 -9.72
C VAL A 23 -7.22 3.37 -8.86
N PHE A 24 -5.95 3.37 -8.47
CA PHE A 24 -5.37 4.41 -7.63
C PHE A 24 -5.34 5.77 -8.34
N SER A 25 -4.90 5.77 -9.60
CA SER A 25 -4.91 6.94 -10.46
C SER A 25 -5.23 6.50 -11.89
N GLU A 26 -6.43 6.82 -12.35
CA GLU A 26 -6.88 6.51 -13.73
C GLU A 26 -6.05 7.25 -14.79
N LYS A 27 -5.46 8.39 -14.39
CA LYS A 27 -4.65 9.24 -15.25
C LYS A 27 -3.19 8.80 -15.31
N TYR A 28 -2.75 7.97 -14.37
CA TYR A 28 -1.36 7.55 -14.29
C TYR A 28 -1.00 6.59 -15.42
N LYS A 29 0.04 6.93 -16.17
CA LYS A 29 0.67 6.07 -17.16
C LYS A 29 2.16 5.97 -16.86
N LEU A 30 2.70 4.77 -16.99
CA LEU A 30 4.15 4.56 -16.90
C LEU A 30 4.85 5.38 -17.99
N ARG A 31 5.91 6.07 -17.59
CA ARG A 31 6.79 6.83 -18.47
C ARG A 31 7.82 5.92 -19.13
N ASP A 32 8.42 6.37 -20.22
CA ASP A 32 9.41 5.57 -20.97
C ASP A 32 10.55 5.05 -20.09
N TRP A 33 11.07 5.88 -19.18
CA TRP A 33 12.15 5.49 -18.27
C TRP A 33 11.70 4.47 -17.21
N GLN A 34 10.40 4.34 -16.96
CA GLN A 34 9.81 3.38 -16.02
C GLN A 34 9.56 2.02 -16.67
N LEU A 35 9.38 1.95 -18.00
CA LEU A 35 9.08 0.71 -18.71
C LEU A 35 10.11 -0.41 -18.48
N PRO A 36 11.43 -0.16 -18.50
CA PRO A 36 12.42 -1.21 -18.19
C PRO A 36 12.30 -1.73 -16.76
N ILE A 37 11.92 -0.88 -15.81
CA ILE A 37 11.74 -1.26 -14.39
C ILE A 37 10.47 -2.10 -14.24
N ALA A 38 9.39 -1.71 -14.91
CA ALA A 38 8.12 -2.43 -14.89
C ALA A 38 8.24 -3.85 -15.44
N LYS A 39 9.11 -4.07 -16.44
CA LYS A 39 9.36 -5.37 -17.07
C LYS A 39 10.18 -6.35 -16.21
N LYS A 40 10.77 -5.92 -15.09
CA LYS A 40 11.50 -6.84 -14.20
C LYS A 40 10.56 -7.88 -13.60
N GLU A 41 10.97 -9.15 -13.65
CA GLU A 41 10.22 -10.25 -13.03
C GLU A 41 10.18 -10.14 -11.51
N VAL A 42 11.33 -9.81 -10.91
CA VAL A 42 11.47 -9.59 -9.47
C VAL A 42 11.73 -8.12 -9.21
N LYS A 43 10.87 -7.50 -8.42
CA LYS A 43 10.96 -6.09 -8.05
C LYS A 43 11.36 -5.93 -6.58
N THR A 44 12.25 -4.97 -6.34
CA THR A 44 12.62 -4.49 -5.01
C THR A 44 11.72 -3.32 -4.59
N ILE A 45 11.74 -2.93 -3.32
CA ILE A 45 11.05 -1.71 -2.87
C ILE A 45 11.48 -0.46 -3.68
N LEU A 46 12.74 -0.40 -4.10
CA LEU A 46 13.24 0.71 -4.92
C LEU A 46 12.62 0.70 -6.32
N ASP A 47 12.41 -0.47 -6.91
CA ASP A 47 11.72 -0.58 -8.19
C ASP A 47 10.28 -0.09 -8.06
N TYR A 48 9.57 -0.51 -7.01
CA TYR A 48 8.22 -0.02 -6.74
C TYR A 48 8.17 1.49 -6.52
N TYR A 49 9.09 2.04 -5.71
CA TYR A 49 9.23 3.48 -5.49
C TYR A 49 9.39 4.25 -6.80
N LEU A 50 10.25 3.77 -7.69
CA LEU A 50 10.48 4.38 -9.00
C LEU A 50 9.29 4.20 -9.96
N LEU A 51 8.37 3.28 -9.70
CA LEU A 51 7.15 3.05 -10.48
C LEU A 51 5.92 3.77 -9.91
N MET A 52 6.01 4.34 -8.70
CA MET A 52 4.86 4.97 -8.05
C MET A 52 4.30 6.16 -8.86
N PRO A 53 3.01 6.48 -8.75
CA PRO A 53 2.44 7.68 -9.36
C PRO A 53 3.02 8.97 -8.78
N ASP A 54 3.08 10.04 -9.58
CA ASP A 54 3.71 11.31 -9.18
C ASP A 54 2.94 12.01 -8.06
N GLU A 55 1.64 11.75 -7.96
CA GLU A 55 0.76 12.28 -6.91
C GLU A 55 1.31 11.92 -5.51
N LEU A 56 2.01 10.79 -5.36
CA LEU A 56 2.62 10.36 -4.10
C LEU A 56 3.86 11.16 -3.69
N PHE A 57 4.45 11.91 -4.63
CA PHE A 57 5.61 12.75 -4.39
C PHE A 57 5.22 14.22 -4.21
N ASP A 58 4.19 14.65 -4.93
CA ASP A 58 3.67 16.00 -4.93
C ASP A 58 2.18 16.02 -5.28
N CYS A 59 1.35 16.29 -4.27
CA CYS A 59 -0.09 16.39 -4.39
C CYS A 59 -0.59 17.75 -4.89
N GLU A 60 0.27 18.78 -4.94
CA GLU A 60 -0.15 20.18 -5.11
C GLU A 60 0.19 20.71 -6.50
N THR A 61 1.39 20.42 -6.98
CA THR A 61 1.92 21.10 -8.18
C THR A 61 1.73 20.30 -9.46
N GLY A 62 1.35 19.02 -9.37
CA GLY A 62 1.31 18.12 -10.52
C GLY A 62 2.69 17.92 -11.17
N SER A 63 3.77 18.19 -10.42
CA SER A 63 5.13 18.09 -10.91
C SER A 63 5.43 16.69 -11.42
N GLN A 64 6.18 16.66 -12.52
CA GLN A 64 6.60 15.44 -13.16
C GLN A 64 7.99 15.04 -12.65
N TYR A 65 8.08 13.90 -11.95
CA TYR A 65 9.35 13.45 -11.37
C TYR A 65 10.03 12.42 -12.28
N ASP A 66 11.23 12.76 -12.75
CA ASP A 66 12.11 11.79 -13.41
C ASP A 66 12.81 10.87 -12.39
N LYS A 67 13.59 9.92 -12.90
CA LYS A 67 14.33 8.97 -12.07
C LYS A 67 15.27 9.67 -11.09
N ASN A 68 16.03 10.68 -11.53
CA ASN A 68 17.03 11.33 -10.70
C ASN A 68 16.36 12.13 -9.58
N LYS A 69 15.31 12.89 -9.91
CA LYS A 69 14.53 13.65 -8.95
C LYS A 69 13.92 12.74 -7.88
N ARG A 70 13.36 11.58 -8.26
CA ARG A 70 12.85 10.61 -7.27
C ARG A 70 13.96 10.09 -6.37
N MET A 71 15.15 9.82 -6.91
CA MET A 71 16.27 9.35 -6.11
C MET A 71 16.74 10.40 -5.09
N GLU A 72 16.73 11.69 -5.45
CA GLU A 72 17.08 12.80 -4.55
C GLU A 72 16.11 12.94 -3.37
N LEU A 73 14.85 12.54 -3.55
CA LEU A 73 13.84 12.60 -2.48
C LEU A 73 14.00 11.51 -1.41
N ILE A 74 14.84 10.50 -1.64
CA ILE A 74 15.07 9.41 -0.69
C ILE A 74 15.96 9.91 0.45
N ARG A 75 15.48 9.80 1.68
CA ARG A 75 16.23 10.13 2.89
C ARG A 75 16.86 8.89 3.53
N LEU A 76 16.13 7.78 3.52
CA LEU A 76 16.63 6.48 3.97
C LEU A 76 16.14 5.39 3.02
N LYS A 77 17.03 4.45 2.67
CA LYS A 77 16.68 3.23 1.95
C LYS A 77 17.20 2.01 2.68
N ASP A 78 16.30 1.07 2.93
CA ASP A 78 16.63 -0.25 3.46
C ASP A 78 16.01 -1.30 2.53
N ILE A 79 16.67 -1.51 1.40
CA ILE A 79 16.18 -2.37 0.31
C ILE A 79 15.98 -3.80 0.79
N ARG A 80 16.85 -4.28 1.70
CA ARG A 80 16.78 -5.63 2.26
C ARG A 80 15.50 -5.85 3.05
N ASN A 81 15.07 -4.85 3.82
CA ASN A 81 13.84 -4.92 4.61
C ASN A 81 12.63 -4.32 3.89
N GLY A 82 12.77 -3.96 2.61
CA GLY A 82 11.67 -3.46 1.80
C GLY A 82 11.14 -2.10 2.25
N TYR A 83 12.00 -1.24 2.82
CA TYR A 83 11.60 0.05 3.40
C TYR A 83 12.30 1.24 2.73
N ILE A 84 11.54 2.32 2.49
CA ILE A 84 12.08 3.62 2.04
C ILE A 84 11.39 4.74 2.82
N ASP A 85 12.18 5.69 3.32
CA ASP A 85 11.76 7.00 3.81
C ASP A 85 12.14 8.05 2.75
N PHE A 86 11.19 8.89 2.38
CA PHE A 86 11.34 9.91 1.36
C PHE A 86 10.58 11.19 1.74
N ASN A 87 10.60 12.16 0.82
CA ASN A 87 9.97 13.48 0.90
C ASN A 87 8.81 13.64 1.91
N ARG A 88 8.77 14.79 2.62
CA ARG A 88 7.64 15.19 3.50
C ARG A 88 7.21 14.12 4.51
N ASN A 89 8.16 13.35 5.08
CA ASN A 89 7.85 12.29 6.06
C ASN A 89 7.04 11.13 5.49
N CYS A 90 7.06 10.96 4.17
CA CYS A 90 6.49 9.78 3.55
C CYS A 90 7.40 8.56 3.74
N THR A 91 6.77 7.44 4.00
CA THR A 91 7.42 6.13 4.09
C THR A 91 6.65 5.12 3.27
N ILE A 92 7.37 4.17 2.70
CA ILE A 92 6.79 2.99 2.07
C ILE A 92 7.41 1.70 2.62
N THR A 93 6.61 0.65 2.64
CA THR A 93 7.06 -0.70 3.03
C THR A 93 6.43 -1.75 2.14
N LEU A 94 7.26 -2.70 1.69
CA LEU A 94 6.87 -3.83 0.84
C LEU A 94 6.42 -5.01 1.69
N PHE A 95 5.15 -5.39 1.53
CA PHE A 95 4.58 -6.62 2.06
C PHE A 95 4.35 -7.60 0.91
N LYS A 96 4.59 -8.89 1.15
CA LYS A 96 4.49 -9.92 0.10
C LYS A 96 3.52 -10.99 0.51
N ASP A 97 2.57 -11.29 -0.38
CA ASP A 97 1.82 -12.53 -0.37
C ASP A 97 2.51 -13.53 -1.27
N ARG A 98 3.23 -14.46 -0.63
CA ARG A 98 4.01 -15.48 -1.33
C ARG A 98 3.12 -16.53 -1.98
N SER A 99 1.92 -16.76 -1.45
CA SER A 99 1.00 -17.76 -1.96
C SER A 99 0.36 -17.29 -3.27
N ALA A 100 -0.08 -16.03 -3.31
CA ALA A 100 -0.66 -15.41 -4.49
C ALA A 100 0.38 -14.79 -5.43
N LYS A 101 1.66 -14.78 -5.04
CA LYS A 101 2.77 -14.09 -5.72
C LYS A 101 2.47 -12.61 -5.96
N ARG A 102 1.88 -11.95 -4.97
CA ARG A 102 1.52 -10.53 -5.00
C ARG A 102 2.41 -9.72 -4.07
N ASP A 103 2.71 -8.50 -4.52
CA ASP A 103 3.52 -7.53 -3.81
C ASP A 103 2.65 -6.30 -3.52
N TYR A 104 2.59 -5.92 -2.25
CA TYR A 104 1.78 -4.82 -1.74
C TYR A 104 2.67 -3.74 -1.15
N ILE A 105 2.40 -2.48 -1.50
CA ILE A 105 3.14 -1.33 -0.98
C ILE A 105 2.24 -0.58 -0.02
N ALA A 106 2.57 -0.62 1.27
CA ALA A 106 1.98 0.29 2.23
C ALA A 106 2.65 1.66 2.05
N VAL A 107 1.85 2.73 2.03
CA VAL A 107 2.28 4.12 1.92
C VAL A 107 1.73 4.88 3.11
N SER A 108 2.60 5.59 3.84
CA SER A 108 2.19 6.52 4.87
C SER A 108 2.92 7.86 4.77
N SER A 109 2.21 8.97 4.85
CA SER A 109 2.80 10.31 5.02
C SER A 109 3.25 10.61 6.47
N ASN A 110 3.15 9.62 7.37
CA ASN A 110 3.33 9.80 8.82
C ASN A 110 2.54 11.00 9.35
N SER A 111 3.05 11.70 10.37
CA SER A 111 2.44 12.92 10.91
C SER A 111 2.54 14.02 9.85
N SER A 112 1.38 14.51 9.41
CA SER A 112 1.27 15.56 8.41
C SER A 112 1.37 16.96 9.03
N GLY A 113 1.06 17.10 10.32
CA GLY A 113 0.99 18.38 11.00
C GLY A 113 -0.37 19.06 10.78
N ARG A 114 -0.82 19.83 11.77
CA ARG A 114 -2.03 20.66 11.64
C ARG A 114 -1.93 21.59 10.43
N GLY A 115 -2.97 21.61 9.61
CA GLY A 115 -3.14 22.59 8.52
C GLY A 115 -2.57 22.18 7.17
N THR A 116 -2.16 20.93 6.97
CA THR A 116 -1.85 20.44 5.62
C THR A 116 -3.10 20.27 4.79
N THR A 117 -3.10 20.88 3.61
CA THR A 117 -4.17 20.83 2.61
C THR A 117 -4.25 19.49 1.87
N CYS A 118 -3.13 18.79 1.75
CA CYS A 118 -3.12 17.41 1.26
C CYS A 118 -3.38 16.46 2.42
N GLY A 119 -4.53 15.78 2.40
CA GLY A 119 -4.80 14.70 3.35
C GLY A 119 -3.67 13.66 3.34
N GLY A 120 -3.28 13.18 4.52
CA GLY A 120 -2.17 12.26 4.66
C GLY A 120 -2.40 10.94 3.91
N TYR A 121 -1.36 10.43 3.26
CA TYR A 121 -1.39 9.09 2.65
C TYR A 121 -1.39 8.05 3.76
N ASN A 122 -2.32 7.08 3.72
CA ASN A 122 -2.41 6.01 4.71
C ASN A 122 -3.06 4.76 4.08
N MET A 123 -2.42 4.20 3.07
CA MET A 123 -3.03 3.23 2.14
C MET A 123 -2.12 2.06 1.80
N ILE A 124 -2.70 1.03 1.18
CA ILE A 124 -1.96 -0.05 0.52
C ILE A 124 -2.31 -0.01 -0.96
N ILE A 125 -1.29 -0.12 -1.80
CA ILE A 125 -1.43 -0.16 -3.25
C ILE A 125 -0.73 -1.39 -3.84
N GLU A 126 -1.22 -1.84 -4.99
CA GLU A 126 -0.65 -2.93 -5.79
C GLU A 126 -0.45 -2.47 -7.23
N LEU A 127 0.68 -2.81 -7.85
CA LEU A 127 0.91 -2.58 -9.28
C LEU A 127 0.50 -3.84 -10.07
N SER A 128 -0.49 -3.70 -10.95
CA SER A 128 -0.81 -4.74 -11.92
C SER A 128 0.29 -4.84 -12.98
N THR A 129 0.95 -5.98 -13.05
CA THR A 129 1.96 -6.26 -14.09
C THR A 129 1.35 -6.40 -15.48
N ALA A 130 0.05 -6.70 -15.57
CA ALA A 130 -0.65 -6.84 -16.84
C ALA A 130 -1.01 -5.49 -17.48
N THR A 131 -1.45 -4.53 -16.66
CA THR A 131 -1.92 -3.22 -17.15
C THR A 131 -0.95 -2.08 -16.87
N GLY A 132 0.03 -2.28 -15.99
CA GLY A 132 0.91 -1.21 -15.50
C GLY A 132 0.21 -0.20 -14.60
N GLN A 133 -1.02 -0.48 -14.16
CA GLN A 133 -1.83 0.40 -13.31
C GLN A 133 -1.68 0.05 -11.84
N TRP A 134 -1.82 1.07 -11.00
CA TRP A 134 -1.86 0.92 -9.55
C TRP A 134 -3.30 0.80 -9.05
N PHE A 135 -3.54 -0.06 -8.07
CA PHE A 135 -4.84 -0.30 -7.49
C PHE A 135 -4.81 -0.13 -5.98
N TYR A 136 -5.88 0.40 -5.40
CA TYR A 136 -6.07 0.40 -3.96
C TYR A 136 -6.31 -1.02 -3.44
N ARG A 137 -5.72 -1.32 -2.28
CA ARG A 137 -5.87 -2.56 -1.51
C ARG A 137 -6.15 -2.28 -0.04
N ASN A 138 -6.84 -1.18 0.25
CA ASN A 138 -7.16 -0.79 1.63
C ASN A 138 -8.04 -1.80 2.37
N HIS A 139 -8.75 -2.69 1.64
CA HIS A 139 -9.47 -3.81 2.22
C HIS A 139 -8.55 -4.83 2.93
N LEU A 140 -7.23 -4.78 2.71
CA LEU A 140 -6.25 -5.60 3.42
C LEU A 140 -6.00 -5.11 4.84
N PHE A 141 -6.38 -3.87 5.17
CA PHE A 141 -6.43 -3.42 6.55
C PHE A 141 -7.70 -3.94 7.23
N PRO A 142 -7.67 -4.16 8.57
CA PRO A 142 -8.88 -4.27 9.35
C PRO A 142 -9.79 -3.08 9.09
N LYS A 143 -11.12 -3.29 9.04
CA LYS A 143 -12.08 -2.21 8.84
C LYS A 143 -11.90 -1.17 9.96
N GLY A 144 -11.50 0.05 9.56
CA GLY A 144 -11.05 1.10 10.47
C GLY A 144 -12.18 1.77 11.23
N ASP A 145 -13.37 1.88 10.65
CA ASP A 145 -14.47 2.67 11.24
C ASP A 145 -14.90 2.15 12.61
N ASP A 146 -14.95 0.82 12.81
CA ASP A 146 -15.29 0.22 14.10
C ASP A 146 -14.16 0.37 15.13
N LEU A 147 -12.92 0.46 14.66
CA LEU A 147 -11.72 0.58 15.51
C LEU A 147 -11.50 2.01 15.97
N ILE A 148 -11.66 2.98 15.08
CA ILE A 148 -11.52 4.39 15.41
C ILE A 148 -12.66 4.81 16.33
N LYS A 149 -13.90 4.36 16.06
CA LYS A 149 -15.04 4.57 16.99
C LYS A 149 -14.79 3.99 18.37
N LYS A 150 -14.09 2.86 18.47
CA LYS A 150 -13.75 2.25 19.76
C LYS A 150 -12.76 3.11 20.57
N PHE A 151 -11.88 3.88 19.92
CA PHE A 151 -10.86 4.69 20.58
C PHE A 151 -11.27 6.16 20.81
N TYR A 152 -11.97 6.79 19.85
CA TYR A 152 -12.36 8.21 19.91
C TYR A 152 -13.86 8.43 20.11
N GLY A 153 -14.66 7.37 20.17
CA GLY A 153 -16.12 7.48 20.17
C GLY A 153 -16.66 7.95 18.82
N GLU A 154 -17.81 8.62 18.82
CA GLU A 154 -18.42 9.15 17.58
C GLU A 154 -17.75 10.44 17.07
N ASN A 155 -16.90 11.08 17.89
CA ASN A 155 -16.20 12.31 17.55
C ASN A 155 -14.88 11.99 16.83
N LEU A 156 -14.99 11.70 15.53
CA LEU A 156 -13.86 11.43 14.64
C LEU A 156 -13.06 12.69 14.25
N GLU A 157 -13.52 13.88 14.64
CA GLU A 157 -12.98 15.17 14.21
C GLU A 157 -11.68 15.59 14.93
N ASP A 158 -11.28 14.91 16.01
CA ASP A 158 -10.14 15.34 16.85
C ASP A 158 -8.85 14.52 16.66
N GLY A 159 -8.86 13.43 15.87
CA GLY A 159 -7.72 12.51 15.75
C GLY A 159 -7.03 12.54 14.39
N ASP A 160 -5.88 13.23 14.30
CA ASP A 160 -4.98 13.13 13.14
C ASP A 160 -4.16 11.83 13.24
N MET A 161 -4.73 10.71 12.77
CA MET A 161 -4.08 9.40 12.83
C MET A 161 -3.20 9.11 11.62
N TYR A 162 -2.08 8.43 11.86
CA TYR A 162 -1.21 7.93 10.80
C TYR A 162 -0.70 6.51 11.08
N LYS A 163 -0.34 5.81 10.00
CA LYS A 163 0.21 4.46 10.05
C LYS A 163 1.73 4.51 10.03
N LYS A 164 2.38 4.37 11.19
CA LYS A 164 3.83 4.21 11.24
C LYS A 164 4.22 2.84 10.66
N LEU A 165 4.88 2.87 9.50
CA LEU A 165 5.28 1.66 8.80
C LEU A 165 6.58 1.05 9.37
N PRO A 166 6.69 -0.29 9.43
CA PRO A 166 7.86 -0.95 9.98
C PRO A 166 9.04 -0.88 9.02
N ARG A 167 10.18 -0.36 9.50
CA ARG A 167 11.47 -0.64 8.86
C ARG A 167 11.90 -2.10 9.05
N TYR A 168 11.53 -2.69 10.18
CA TYR A 168 11.83 -4.07 10.54
C TYR A 168 10.58 -4.78 11.04
N GLY A 169 10.43 -6.06 10.68
CA GLY A 169 9.28 -6.86 11.08
C GLY A 169 8.06 -6.61 10.21
N LEU A 170 6.89 -6.97 10.74
CA LEU A 170 5.62 -7.08 10.00
C LEU A 170 4.47 -6.30 10.65
N ILE A 171 4.79 -5.43 11.61
CA ILE A 171 3.80 -4.73 12.43
C ILE A 171 3.73 -3.27 11.99
N ILE A 172 2.54 -2.83 11.60
CA ILE A 172 2.20 -1.41 11.42
C ILE A 172 1.58 -0.91 12.71
N GLN A 173 2.03 0.26 13.17
CA GLN A 173 1.46 0.92 14.34
C GLN A 173 0.52 2.03 13.86
N LEU A 174 -0.71 2.05 14.36
CA LEU A 174 -1.59 3.20 14.23
C LEU A 174 -1.27 4.16 15.38
N LYS A 175 -0.90 5.39 15.03
CA LYS A 175 -0.53 6.43 15.98
C LYS A 175 -1.48 7.61 15.85
N ASP A 176 -1.69 8.29 16.96
CA ASP A 176 -2.25 9.63 16.97
C ASP A 176 -1.10 10.63 16.83
N GLU A 177 -1.30 11.72 16.10
CA GLU A 177 -0.30 12.78 15.97
C GLU A 177 -0.10 13.59 17.27
N PHE A 178 -1.13 13.72 18.10
CA PHE A 178 -1.14 14.48 19.35
C PHE A 178 -0.91 13.61 20.59
N LEU A 179 -1.38 12.37 20.57
CA LEU A 179 -1.10 11.38 21.61
C LEU A 179 0.10 10.55 21.14
N GLU A 180 1.30 10.83 21.65
CA GLU A 180 2.56 10.18 21.21
C GLU A 180 2.59 8.63 21.34
N GLY A 181 1.51 8.01 21.83
CA GLY A 181 1.30 6.59 21.97
C GLY A 181 0.92 5.84 20.69
N THR A 182 0.99 4.52 20.79
CA THR A 182 0.43 3.61 19.78
C THR A 182 -1.00 3.31 20.19
N ILE A 183 -1.96 3.60 19.30
CA ILE A 183 -3.38 3.32 19.52
C ILE A 183 -3.61 1.81 19.40
N LEU A 184 -3.16 1.24 18.28
CA LEU A 184 -3.26 -0.19 18.00
C LEU A 184 -2.13 -0.65 17.09
N GLU A 185 -1.90 -1.96 17.09
CA GLU A 185 -0.92 -2.62 16.24
C GLU A 185 -1.61 -3.60 15.29
N MET A 186 -1.12 -3.64 14.06
CA MET A 186 -1.60 -4.52 13.01
C MET A 186 -0.45 -5.33 12.43
N LYS A 187 -0.54 -6.65 12.46
CA LYS A 187 0.49 -7.55 11.94
C LYS A 187 0.07 -8.14 10.60
N TRP A 188 0.98 -8.13 9.64
CA TRP A 188 0.83 -8.85 8.38
C TRP A 188 0.92 -10.36 8.61
N ASP A 189 -0.11 -11.11 8.21
CA ASP A 189 -0.15 -12.58 8.34
C ASP A 189 0.36 -13.34 7.11
N GLY A 190 0.76 -12.60 6.05
CA GLY A 190 1.11 -13.16 4.75
C GLY A 190 0.09 -12.83 3.66
N THR A 191 -1.14 -12.47 4.03
CA THR A 191 -2.23 -12.19 3.08
C THR A 191 -2.96 -10.88 3.38
N CYS A 192 -3.13 -10.52 4.66
CA CYS A 192 -3.75 -9.29 5.10
C CYS A 192 -3.22 -8.86 6.48
N PHE A 193 -3.64 -7.69 6.94
CA PHE A 193 -3.32 -7.21 8.28
C PHE A 193 -4.38 -7.67 9.29
N LYS A 194 -3.92 -8.17 10.44
CA LYS A 194 -4.75 -8.53 11.59
C LYS A 194 -4.38 -7.67 12.79
N LEU A 195 -5.36 -7.34 13.62
CA LEU A 195 -5.09 -6.70 14.90
C LEU A 195 -4.24 -7.62 15.77
N VAL A 196 -3.24 -7.06 16.41
CA VAL A 196 -2.52 -7.74 17.49
C VAL A 196 -3.40 -7.64 18.73
N ALA A 197 -3.81 -8.78 19.28
CA ALA A 197 -4.56 -8.80 20.53
C ALA A 197 -3.71 -8.17 21.64
N GLN A 198 -4.28 -7.22 22.36
CA GLN A 198 -3.70 -6.64 23.58
C GLN A 198 -4.10 -7.49 24.79
#